data_AF-A0A938X2M9-F1
#
_entry.id   AF-A0A938X2M9-F1
#
_cell.length_a   1.000
_cell.length_b   1.000
_cell.length_c   1.000
_cell.angle_alpha   90.00
_cell.angle_beta   90.00
_cell.angle_gamma   90.00
#
_symmetry.space_group_name_H-M   'P 1'
#
loop_
_entity.id
_entity.type
_entity.pdbx_description
1 polymer ?
#
loop_
_entity_poly.entity_id
_entity_poly.type
_entity_poly.pdbx_seq_one_letter_code
_entity_poly.pdbx_strand_id
1 'polypeptide(L)'
;MGEIKDFNCTYDNSAGINGEVTEGLGLTFPDAYLHADTMAKLSRALKEHDGAAFCELPFCHTVEAEAMGGLVNYGNDKTGPRAKEYICTKPEELLELQPIDFSKGRIHEVLQACRMLREQGEHVVLQVSGPFTILNVLIDARYVFKAMRKQPEVMKEVFWKLGNEVLRFMEEAKKYGVDLISYADSSGGVNILGPKMAEQVVEDFTYEFLKQVEGLADEHTMILLCPKTTFALLGTGHGKLKDHLTETGIRYGEACIRMTGKAKFAGQMCIKNVGYELENGIFKELVLI
;
A
#
# COMPACT_ATOMS: atom_id res chain seq x y z
N MET A 1 26.50 8.11 -2.35
CA MET A 1 25.13 7.57 -2.57
C MET A 1 25.21 6.41 -3.52
N GLY A 2 24.40 5.38 -3.29
CA GLY A 2 24.35 4.18 -4.14
C GLY A 2 23.41 4.39 -5.34
N GLU A 3 23.29 3.37 -6.18
CA GLU A 3 22.31 3.35 -7.28
C GLU A 3 20.94 2.89 -6.74
N ILE A 4 19.87 3.61 -7.10
CA ILE A 4 18.49 3.16 -6.80
C ILE A 4 18.19 1.95 -7.69
N LYS A 5 18.08 0.78 -7.07
CA LYS A 5 17.69 -0.47 -7.75
C LYS A 5 16.18 -0.53 -7.91
N ASP A 6 15.71 -1.10 -9.01
CA ASP A 6 14.30 -1.46 -9.15
C ASP A 6 14.03 -2.85 -8.56
N PHE A 7 12.80 -3.07 -8.10
CA PHE A 7 12.29 -4.39 -7.76
C PHE A 7 11.37 -4.89 -8.87
N ASN A 8 11.74 -5.98 -9.54
CA ASN A 8 10.92 -6.59 -10.58
C ASN A 8 9.71 -7.28 -9.95
N CYS A 9 8.52 -6.72 -10.17
CA CYS A 9 7.28 -7.35 -9.73
C CYS A 9 6.97 -8.52 -10.67
N THR A 10 7.14 -9.74 -10.17
CA THR A 10 6.96 -10.98 -10.95
C THR A 10 5.66 -11.72 -10.62
N TYR A 11 4.84 -11.17 -9.73
CA TYR A 11 3.67 -11.88 -9.20
C TYR A 11 2.39 -11.39 -9.89
N ASP A 12 1.79 -12.27 -10.68
CA ASP A 12 0.54 -12.09 -11.43
C ASP A 12 -0.69 -11.80 -10.54
N ASN A 13 -0.56 -11.91 -9.21
CA ASN A 13 -1.61 -11.64 -8.20
C ASN A 13 -2.06 -10.16 -8.13
N SER A 14 -1.65 -9.33 -9.09
CA SER A 14 -2.00 -7.90 -9.14
C SER A 14 -3.17 -7.58 -10.09
N ALA A 15 -3.70 -8.58 -10.83
CA ALA A 15 -4.80 -8.37 -11.76
C ALA A 15 -5.92 -9.41 -11.58
N GLY A 16 -6.96 -9.00 -10.84
CA GLY A 16 -8.19 -9.76 -10.68
C GLY A 16 -8.16 -10.85 -9.61
N ILE A 17 -9.33 -11.36 -9.28
CA ILE A 17 -9.52 -12.54 -8.43
C ILE A 17 -9.71 -13.76 -9.33
N ASN A 18 -8.97 -14.83 -9.05
CA ASN A 18 -9.19 -16.11 -9.71
C ASN A 18 -10.62 -16.60 -9.45
N GLY A 19 -11.36 -16.95 -10.51
CA GLY A 19 -12.74 -17.41 -10.43
C GLY A 19 -12.92 -18.61 -9.49
N GLU A 20 -11.92 -19.49 -9.39
CA GLU A 20 -11.89 -20.63 -8.46
C GLU A 20 -12.03 -20.20 -6.99
N VAL A 21 -11.46 -19.04 -6.63
CA VAL A 21 -11.55 -18.50 -5.26
C VAL A 21 -12.99 -18.07 -4.93
N THR A 22 -13.72 -17.60 -5.93
CA THR A 22 -15.07 -17.04 -5.75
C THR A 22 -16.18 -18.07 -5.89
N GLU A 23 -15.84 -19.28 -6.36
CA GLU A 23 -16.80 -20.35 -6.58
C GLU A 23 -17.45 -20.77 -5.25
N GLY A 24 -18.79 -20.85 -5.23
CA GLY A 24 -19.55 -21.20 -4.03
C GLY A 24 -19.63 -20.12 -2.94
N LEU A 25 -18.97 -18.96 -3.09
CA LEU A 25 -19.06 -17.87 -2.11
C LEU A 25 -20.33 -17.01 -2.27
N GLY A 26 -21.07 -17.14 -3.37
CA GLY A 26 -22.25 -16.31 -3.64
C GLY A 26 -21.93 -14.82 -3.74
N LEU A 27 -20.69 -14.48 -4.10
CA LEU A 27 -20.25 -13.11 -4.32
C LEU A 27 -20.67 -12.66 -5.73
N THR A 28 -21.04 -11.39 -5.85
CA THR A 28 -21.26 -10.75 -7.14
C THR A 28 -20.32 -9.57 -7.27
N PHE A 29 -19.87 -9.30 -8.49
CA PHE A 29 -18.99 -8.17 -8.79
C PHE A 29 -19.79 -7.11 -9.54
N PRO A 30 -19.66 -5.82 -9.18
CA PRO A 30 -18.62 -5.25 -8.32
C PRO A 30 -18.91 -5.26 -6.81
N ASP A 31 -20.07 -5.72 -6.34
CA ASP A 31 -20.49 -5.62 -4.93
C ASP A 31 -19.46 -6.19 -3.94
N ALA A 32 -18.73 -7.25 -4.32
CA ALA A 32 -17.63 -7.83 -3.56
C ALA A 32 -16.46 -6.86 -3.24
N TYR A 33 -16.39 -5.72 -3.94
CA TYR A 33 -15.44 -4.64 -3.69
C TYR A 33 -16.04 -3.50 -2.86
N LEU A 34 -17.35 -3.46 -2.66
CA LEU A 34 -18.08 -2.30 -2.16
C LEU A 34 -18.54 -2.43 -0.72
N HIS A 35 -18.77 -3.65 -0.23
CA HIS A 35 -19.37 -3.89 1.08
C HIS A 35 -18.45 -4.66 2.02
N ALA A 36 -18.42 -4.24 3.29
CA ALA A 36 -17.50 -4.76 4.30
C ALA A 36 -17.58 -6.29 4.46
N ASP A 37 -18.80 -6.84 4.52
CA ASP A 37 -19.06 -8.27 4.70
C ASP A 37 -18.56 -9.09 3.50
N THR A 38 -18.81 -8.60 2.28
CA THR A 38 -18.36 -9.26 1.05
C THR A 38 -16.84 -9.19 0.88
N MET A 39 -16.23 -8.06 1.22
CA MET A 39 -14.76 -7.90 1.22
C MET A 39 -14.08 -8.80 2.24
N ALA A 40 -14.61 -8.88 3.47
CA ALA A 40 -14.09 -9.77 4.49
C ALA A 40 -14.19 -11.24 4.05
N LYS A 41 -15.34 -11.64 3.49
CA LYS A 41 -15.53 -13.00 2.97
C LYS A 41 -14.55 -13.34 1.85
N LEU A 42 -14.37 -12.42 0.90
CA LEU A 42 -13.45 -12.59 -0.22
C LEU A 42 -11.98 -12.67 0.25
N SER A 43 -11.58 -11.80 1.18
CA SER A 43 -10.20 -11.75 1.69
C SER A 43 -9.82 -13.05 2.41
N ARG A 44 -10.74 -13.64 3.19
CA ARG A 44 -10.54 -14.95 3.81
C ARG A 44 -10.41 -16.07 2.78
N ALA A 45 -11.27 -16.09 1.77
CA ALA A 45 -11.19 -17.11 0.73
C ALA A 45 -9.87 -17.04 -0.04
N LEU A 46 -9.38 -15.83 -0.35
CA LEU A 46 -8.06 -15.61 -0.96
C LEU A 46 -6.94 -16.12 -0.05
N LYS A 47 -6.98 -15.77 1.25
CA LYS A 47 -6.01 -16.26 2.24
C LYS A 47 -5.97 -17.79 2.28
N GLU A 48 -7.13 -18.45 2.35
CA GLU A 48 -7.25 -19.90 2.42
C GLU A 48 -6.75 -20.58 1.13
N HIS A 49 -7.13 -20.06 -0.03
CA HIS A 49 -6.71 -20.56 -1.33
C HIS A 49 -5.19 -20.45 -1.54
N ASP A 50 -4.60 -19.30 -1.21
CA ASP A 50 -3.18 -19.04 -1.44
C ASP A 50 -2.29 -19.60 -0.31
N GLY A 51 -2.89 -20.06 0.80
CA GLY A 51 -2.16 -20.46 2.00
C GLY A 51 -1.39 -19.29 2.63
N ALA A 52 -1.99 -18.08 2.60
CA ALA A 52 -1.39 -16.86 3.12
C ALA A 52 -1.53 -16.75 4.65
N ALA A 53 -0.62 -15.99 5.26
CA ALA A 53 -0.58 -15.82 6.71
C ALA A 53 -1.64 -14.84 7.24
N PHE A 54 -2.17 -13.97 6.38
CA PHE A 54 -3.07 -12.87 6.72
C PHE A 54 -4.09 -12.63 5.61
N CYS A 55 -5.17 -11.93 5.96
CA CYS A 55 -6.13 -11.38 5.02
C CYS A 55 -5.65 -10.02 4.50
N GLU A 56 -5.70 -9.78 3.20
CA GLU A 56 -5.29 -8.52 2.57
C GLU A 56 -6.52 -7.72 2.10
N LEU A 57 -6.54 -6.42 2.39
CA LEU A 57 -7.60 -5.48 1.99
C LEU A 57 -7.03 -4.08 1.73
N PRO A 58 -7.65 -3.24 0.89
CA PRO A 58 -8.57 -3.62 -0.18
C PRO A 58 -7.84 -4.38 -1.30
N PHE A 59 -8.58 -4.82 -2.31
CA PHE A 59 -8.05 -5.53 -3.49
C PHE A 59 -7.63 -4.60 -4.64
N CYS A 60 -7.41 -3.32 -4.37
CA CYS A 60 -7.08 -2.30 -5.38
C CYS A 60 -6.43 -1.07 -4.74
N HIS A 61 -5.90 -0.15 -5.55
CA HIS A 61 -5.26 1.09 -5.10
C HIS A 61 -6.06 2.35 -5.49
N THR A 62 -7.40 2.29 -5.34
CA THR A 62 -8.29 3.39 -5.77
C THR A 62 -9.11 4.00 -4.64
N VAL A 63 -9.07 3.42 -3.44
CA VAL A 63 -9.99 3.75 -2.34
C VAL A 63 -9.73 5.14 -1.77
N GLU A 64 -8.46 5.51 -1.60
CA GLU A 64 -8.04 6.82 -1.08
C GLU A 64 -8.39 7.93 -2.08
N ALA A 65 -8.11 7.70 -3.37
CA ALA A 65 -8.46 8.65 -4.42
C ALA A 65 -9.98 8.83 -4.58
N GLU A 66 -10.74 7.74 -4.53
CA GLU A 66 -12.20 7.78 -4.56
C GLU A 66 -12.77 8.55 -3.37
N ALA A 67 -12.21 8.36 -2.18
CA ALA A 67 -12.65 9.08 -0.99
C ALA A 67 -12.40 10.59 -1.08
N MET A 68 -11.47 11.03 -1.94
CA MET A 68 -11.24 12.43 -2.29
C MET A 68 -12.04 12.91 -3.52
N GLY A 69 -12.94 12.08 -4.06
CA GLY A 69 -13.82 12.41 -5.18
C GLY A 69 -13.42 11.82 -6.53
N GLY A 70 -12.33 11.05 -6.60
CA GLY A 70 -11.89 10.37 -7.81
C GLY A 70 -12.93 9.40 -8.36
N LEU A 71 -13.03 9.29 -9.69
CA LEU A 71 -14.03 8.44 -10.33
C LEU A 71 -13.46 7.05 -10.62
N VAL A 72 -14.11 6.02 -10.10
CA VAL A 72 -13.68 4.63 -10.21
C VAL A 72 -14.61 3.83 -11.10
N ASN A 73 -14.04 3.01 -11.98
CA ASN A 73 -14.71 1.92 -12.65
C ASN A 73 -14.39 0.64 -11.87
N TYR A 74 -15.37 0.09 -11.17
CA TYR A 74 -15.18 -1.07 -10.29
C TYR A 74 -14.89 -2.38 -11.04
N GLY A 75 -15.13 -2.42 -12.36
CA GLY A 75 -14.84 -3.57 -13.19
C GLY A 75 -15.61 -4.82 -12.74
N ASN A 76 -14.91 -5.95 -12.77
CA ASN A 76 -15.40 -7.27 -12.41
C ASN A 76 -14.28 -8.07 -11.72
N ASP A 77 -14.56 -9.32 -11.40
CA ASP A 77 -13.60 -10.32 -10.89
C ASP A 77 -12.22 -10.25 -11.58
N LYS A 78 -12.18 -10.16 -12.92
CA LYS A 78 -10.91 -10.20 -13.68
C LYS A 78 -10.13 -8.89 -13.70
N THR A 79 -10.83 -7.76 -13.70
CA THR A 79 -10.19 -6.45 -13.97
C THR A 79 -10.11 -5.54 -12.75
N GLY A 80 -10.95 -5.76 -11.75
CA GLY A 80 -11.01 -4.99 -10.51
C GLY A 80 -11.25 -3.48 -10.68
N PRO A 81 -11.29 -2.75 -9.55
CA PRO A 81 -11.45 -1.30 -9.54
C PRO A 81 -10.25 -0.55 -10.12
N ARG A 82 -10.52 0.40 -11.03
CA ARG A 82 -9.51 1.25 -11.69
C ARG A 82 -10.02 2.67 -11.94
N ALA A 83 -9.12 3.58 -12.29
CA ALA A 83 -9.48 4.93 -12.69
C ALA A 83 -10.47 4.93 -13.88
N LYS A 84 -11.50 5.78 -13.82
CA LYS A 84 -12.47 5.98 -14.90
C LYS A 84 -12.15 7.24 -15.69
N GLU A 85 -12.33 8.40 -15.07
CA GLU A 85 -12.12 9.73 -15.63
C GLU A 85 -11.40 10.57 -14.58
N TYR A 86 -10.51 11.45 -15.03
CA TYR A 86 -9.75 12.33 -14.15
C TYR A 86 -10.59 13.54 -13.77
N ILE A 87 -10.62 13.84 -12.47
CA ILE A 87 -11.35 15.00 -11.93
C ILE A 87 -10.49 16.26 -11.91
N CYS A 88 -9.16 16.12 -12.00
CA CYS A 88 -8.22 17.21 -12.06
C CYS A 88 -7.51 17.25 -13.41
N THR A 89 -7.25 18.45 -13.90
CA THR A 89 -6.50 18.73 -15.14
C THR A 89 -5.25 19.57 -14.88
N LYS A 90 -5.08 20.09 -13.66
CA LYS A 90 -3.91 20.84 -13.22
C LYS A 90 -3.46 20.42 -11.82
N PRO A 91 -2.16 20.50 -11.49
CA PRO A 91 -1.65 20.13 -10.17
C PRO A 91 -2.25 20.94 -9.02
N GLU A 92 -2.55 22.21 -9.24
CA GLU A 92 -3.05 23.11 -8.20
C GLU A 92 -4.45 22.71 -7.72
N GLU A 93 -5.28 22.13 -8.61
CA GLU A 93 -6.61 21.61 -8.28
C GLU A 93 -6.53 20.45 -7.28
N LEU A 94 -5.41 19.71 -7.25
CA LEU A 94 -5.20 18.64 -6.28
C LEU A 94 -5.09 19.19 -4.84
N LEU A 95 -4.64 20.43 -4.68
CA LEU A 95 -4.54 21.08 -3.36
C LEU A 95 -5.92 21.44 -2.78
N GLU A 96 -6.92 21.62 -3.65
CA GLU A 96 -8.29 21.99 -3.31
C GLU A 96 -9.18 20.77 -2.98
N LEU A 97 -8.69 19.56 -3.22
CA LEU A 97 -9.43 18.32 -2.92
C LEU A 97 -9.84 18.26 -1.46
N GLN A 98 -11.06 17.76 -1.23
CA GLN A 98 -11.57 17.60 0.12
C GLN A 98 -10.77 16.55 0.88
N PRO A 99 -10.53 16.73 2.19
CA PRO A 99 -9.93 15.71 3.01
C PRO A 99 -10.75 14.43 3.00
N ILE A 100 -10.09 13.30 3.20
CA ILE A 100 -10.74 12.00 3.30
C ILE A 100 -11.66 11.96 4.53
N ASP A 101 -12.89 11.51 4.30
CA ASP A 101 -13.88 11.21 5.32
C ASP A 101 -13.99 9.70 5.53
N PHE A 102 -13.36 9.21 6.61
CA PHE A 102 -13.30 7.78 6.93
C PHE A 102 -14.62 7.19 7.46
N SER A 103 -15.68 8.00 7.59
CA SER A 103 -16.98 7.55 8.10
C SER A 103 -17.96 7.11 7.01
N LYS A 104 -17.60 7.27 5.73
CA LYS A 104 -18.47 6.96 4.60
C LYS A 104 -17.71 6.41 3.39
N GLY A 105 -18.47 5.91 2.41
CA GLY A 105 -17.94 5.41 1.16
C GLY A 105 -17.12 4.14 1.32
N ARG A 106 -16.47 3.72 0.24
CA ARG A 106 -15.75 2.44 0.20
C ARG A 106 -14.57 2.37 1.17
N ILE A 107 -13.93 3.50 1.49
CA ILE A 107 -12.85 3.53 2.49
C ILE A 107 -13.35 3.15 3.89
N HIS A 108 -14.58 3.54 4.24
CA HIS A 108 -15.21 3.12 5.48
C HIS A 108 -15.53 1.62 5.46
N GLU A 109 -16.07 1.12 4.35
CA GLU A 109 -16.39 -0.30 4.16
C GLU A 109 -15.13 -1.17 4.28
N VAL A 110 -13.98 -0.71 3.77
CA VAL A 110 -12.68 -1.37 3.94
C VAL A 110 -12.27 -1.41 5.42
N LEU A 111 -12.38 -0.30 6.15
CA LEU A 111 -12.07 -0.25 7.58
C LEU A 111 -12.97 -1.20 8.39
N GLN A 112 -14.26 -1.25 8.07
CA GLN A 112 -15.19 -2.20 8.71
C GLN A 112 -14.84 -3.65 8.37
N ALA A 113 -14.49 -3.96 7.13
CA ALA A 113 -14.03 -5.29 6.73
C ALA A 113 -12.78 -5.71 7.53
N CYS A 114 -11.82 -4.80 7.70
CA CYS A 114 -10.65 -5.04 8.55
C CYS A 114 -11.08 -5.38 9.99
N ARG A 115 -11.97 -4.60 10.61
CA ARG A 115 -12.49 -4.89 11.96
C ARG A 115 -13.14 -6.26 12.03
N MET A 116 -14.02 -6.60 11.09
CA MET A 116 -14.72 -7.89 11.06
C MET A 116 -13.74 -9.07 11.00
N LEU A 117 -12.69 -8.96 10.20
CA LEU A 117 -11.64 -9.99 10.12
C LEU A 117 -10.86 -10.11 11.42
N ARG A 118 -10.50 -8.99 12.04
CA ARG A 118 -9.80 -8.97 13.34
C ARG A 118 -10.64 -9.59 14.45
N GLU A 119 -11.94 -9.30 14.49
CA GLU A 119 -12.89 -9.92 15.44
C GLU A 119 -13.05 -11.44 15.22
N GLN A 120 -12.80 -11.92 14.00
CA GLN A 120 -12.76 -13.35 13.68
C GLN A 120 -11.41 -14.02 14.02
N GLY A 121 -10.44 -13.26 14.55
CA GLY A 121 -9.10 -13.75 14.92
C GLY A 121 -8.10 -13.78 13.76
N GLU A 122 -8.41 -13.16 12.62
CA GLU A 122 -7.50 -13.08 11.47
C GLU A 122 -6.45 -11.99 11.64
N HIS A 123 -5.24 -12.21 11.11
CA HIS A 123 -4.27 -11.13 10.85
C HIS A 123 -4.68 -10.36 9.59
N VAL A 124 -4.55 -9.03 9.61
CA VAL A 124 -5.03 -8.18 8.51
C VAL A 124 -3.93 -7.24 8.03
N VAL A 125 -3.63 -7.33 6.73
CA VAL A 125 -2.85 -6.32 6.02
C VAL A 125 -3.79 -5.32 5.35
N LEU A 126 -3.69 -4.05 5.76
CA LEU A 126 -4.28 -2.94 5.02
C LEU A 126 -3.30 -2.41 3.98
N GLN A 127 -3.64 -2.48 2.70
CA GLN A 127 -2.94 -1.80 1.63
C GLN A 127 -3.25 -0.32 1.65
N VAL A 128 -2.19 0.48 1.60
CA VAL A 128 -2.24 1.93 1.56
C VAL A 128 -1.35 2.43 0.43
N SER A 129 -1.92 3.31 -0.38
CA SER A 129 -1.33 3.83 -1.61
C SER A 129 -0.56 5.11 -1.33
N GLY A 130 0.64 5.23 -1.90
CA GLY A 130 1.38 6.49 -1.87
C GLY A 130 0.90 7.51 -2.92
N PRO A 131 1.45 8.73 -2.89
CA PRO A 131 0.96 9.85 -3.69
C PRO A 131 0.86 9.55 -5.19
N PHE A 132 1.87 8.95 -5.83
CA PHE A 132 1.82 8.72 -7.28
C PHE A 132 0.70 7.75 -7.67
N THR A 133 0.52 6.70 -6.88
CA THR A 133 -0.50 5.68 -7.10
C THR A 133 -1.90 6.28 -6.93
N ILE A 134 -2.09 7.15 -5.94
CA ILE A 134 -3.33 7.93 -5.76
C ILE A 134 -3.57 8.86 -6.96
N LEU A 135 -2.53 9.57 -7.41
CA LEU A 135 -2.62 10.52 -8.53
C LEU A 135 -3.10 9.88 -9.83
N ASN A 136 -2.81 8.60 -10.07
CA ASN A 136 -3.29 7.86 -11.25
C ASN A 136 -4.80 7.76 -11.36
N VAL A 137 -5.56 8.08 -10.31
CA VAL A 137 -7.02 8.12 -10.35
C VAL A 137 -7.53 9.56 -10.47
N LEU A 138 -6.76 10.53 -9.98
CA LEU A 138 -7.20 11.92 -9.85
C LEU A 138 -6.84 12.77 -11.08
N ILE A 139 -5.68 12.53 -11.69
CA ILE A 139 -5.11 13.37 -12.74
C ILE A 139 -4.31 12.54 -13.76
N ASP A 140 -4.36 12.96 -15.02
CA ASP A 140 -3.53 12.34 -16.06
C ASP A 140 -2.04 12.51 -15.76
N ALA A 141 -1.29 11.41 -15.79
CA ALA A 141 0.13 11.37 -15.45
C ALA A 141 0.98 12.37 -16.25
N ARG A 142 0.57 12.76 -17.47
CA ARG A 142 1.26 13.78 -18.27
C ARG A 142 1.35 15.12 -17.54
N TYR A 143 0.32 15.51 -16.80
CA TYR A 143 0.32 16.75 -16.01
C TYR A 143 1.23 16.63 -14.80
N VAL A 144 1.25 15.46 -14.14
CA VAL A 144 2.15 15.16 -13.01
C VAL A 144 3.62 15.28 -13.45
N PHE A 145 4.03 14.56 -14.49
CA PHE A 145 5.43 14.60 -14.98
C PHE A 145 5.85 15.96 -15.53
N LYS A 146 4.90 16.74 -16.08
CA LYS A 146 5.17 18.12 -16.48
C LYS A 146 5.38 19.01 -15.27
N ALA A 147 4.52 18.88 -14.26
CA ALA A 147 4.56 19.68 -13.04
C ALA A 147 5.81 19.39 -12.20
N MET A 148 6.21 18.13 -12.03
CA MET A 148 7.45 17.80 -11.32
C MET A 148 8.69 18.49 -11.91
N ARG A 149 8.70 18.74 -13.22
CA ARG A 149 9.80 19.44 -13.91
C ARG A 149 9.67 20.96 -13.92
N LYS A 150 8.44 21.49 -13.94
CA LYS A 150 8.17 22.92 -14.17
C LYS A 150 7.71 23.66 -12.92
N GLN A 151 7.14 22.96 -11.96
CA GLN A 151 6.52 23.45 -10.74
C GLN A 151 6.83 22.49 -9.57
N PRO A 152 8.12 22.20 -9.27
CA PRO A 152 8.49 21.21 -8.25
C PRO A 152 7.95 21.54 -6.85
N GLU A 153 7.92 22.82 -6.46
CA GLU A 153 7.37 23.26 -5.16
C GLU A 153 5.87 22.92 -5.03
N VAL A 154 5.08 23.17 -6.07
CA VAL A 154 3.65 22.81 -6.10
C VAL A 154 3.49 21.29 -5.96
N MET A 155 4.31 20.51 -6.66
CA MET A 155 4.25 19.05 -6.53
C MET A 155 4.65 18.57 -5.14
N LYS A 156 5.62 19.22 -4.49
CA LYS A 156 5.99 18.93 -3.11
C LYS A 156 4.82 19.17 -2.16
N GLU A 157 4.10 20.29 -2.30
CA GLU A 157 2.88 20.56 -1.54
C GLU A 157 1.79 19.50 -1.81
N VAL A 158 1.62 19.08 -3.06
CA VAL A 158 0.68 18.00 -3.42
C VAL A 158 1.06 16.68 -2.75
N PHE A 159 2.35 16.30 -2.79
CA PHE A 159 2.81 15.07 -2.13
C PHE A 159 2.56 15.12 -0.63
N TRP A 160 2.84 16.23 0.03
CA TRP A 160 2.56 16.39 1.46
C TRP A 160 1.08 16.41 1.78
N LYS A 161 0.23 17.04 0.96
CA LYS A 161 -1.23 16.97 1.13
C LYS A 161 -1.71 15.52 1.09
N LEU A 162 -1.34 14.78 0.05
CA LEU A 162 -1.75 13.37 -0.09
C LEU A 162 -1.12 12.49 1.00
N GLY A 163 0.15 12.70 1.34
CA GLY A 163 0.84 12.01 2.41
C GLY A 163 0.18 12.21 3.77
N ASN A 164 -0.27 13.42 4.08
CA ASN A 164 -0.99 13.69 5.33
C ASN A 164 -2.33 12.96 5.40
N GLU A 165 -3.07 12.87 4.29
CA GLU A 165 -4.30 12.06 4.21
C GLU A 165 -4.02 10.57 4.36
N VAL A 166 -2.92 10.09 3.77
CA VAL A 166 -2.44 8.71 3.91
C VAL A 166 -2.06 8.40 5.37
N LEU A 167 -1.32 9.31 6.04
CA LEU A 167 -0.95 9.14 7.44
C LEU A 167 -2.19 9.06 8.33
N ARG A 168 -3.17 9.96 8.11
CA ARG A 168 -4.48 9.93 8.80
C ARG A 168 -5.22 8.61 8.55
N PHE A 169 -5.13 8.05 7.35
CA PHE A 169 -5.76 6.76 7.04
C PHE A 169 -5.09 5.61 7.80
N MET A 170 -3.75 5.59 7.86
CA MET A 170 -2.99 4.61 8.64
C MET A 170 -3.31 4.70 10.14
N GLU A 171 -3.40 5.92 10.69
CA GLU A 171 -3.80 6.15 12.08
C GLU A 171 -5.24 5.68 12.35
N GLU A 172 -6.16 5.98 11.44
CA GLU A 172 -7.56 5.56 11.56
C GLU A 172 -7.67 4.03 11.51
N ALA A 173 -6.93 3.37 10.62
CA ALA A 173 -6.92 1.92 10.46
C ALA A 173 -6.57 1.17 11.75
N LYS A 174 -5.66 1.72 12.57
CA LYS A 174 -5.32 1.14 13.88
C LYS A 174 -6.55 1.05 14.80
N LYS A 175 -7.48 2.00 14.73
CA LYS A 175 -8.74 1.99 15.51
C LYS A 175 -9.70 0.87 15.09
N TYR A 176 -9.47 0.28 13.91
CA TYR A 176 -10.20 -0.88 13.40
C TYR A 176 -9.43 -2.20 13.61
N GLY A 177 -8.34 -2.16 14.39
CA GLY A 177 -7.59 -3.35 14.81
C GLY A 177 -6.57 -3.86 13.80
N VAL A 178 -6.31 -3.12 12.72
CA VAL A 178 -5.30 -3.48 11.71
C VAL A 178 -3.93 -3.60 12.37
N ASP A 179 -3.27 -4.74 12.17
CA ASP A 179 -1.96 -5.05 12.75
C ASP A 179 -0.82 -4.95 11.74
N LEU A 180 -1.11 -4.99 10.44
CA LEU A 180 -0.11 -4.79 9.40
C LEU A 180 -0.59 -3.73 8.40
N ILE A 181 0.24 -2.73 8.12
CA ILE A 181 -0.08 -1.68 7.15
C ILE A 181 0.94 -1.75 6.01
N SER A 182 0.49 -2.07 4.81
CA SER A 182 1.32 -2.20 3.61
C SER A 182 1.31 -0.91 2.80
N TYR A 183 2.38 -0.12 2.87
CA TYR A 183 2.55 1.09 2.07
C TYR A 183 3.22 0.79 0.73
N ALA A 184 2.57 1.18 -0.36
CA ALA A 184 3.11 1.03 -1.70
C ALA A 184 2.84 2.26 -2.57
N ASP A 185 3.89 2.75 -3.25
CA ASP A 185 3.75 3.78 -4.27
C ASP A 185 4.35 3.37 -5.62
N SER A 186 3.80 2.29 -6.17
CA SER A 186 4.34 1.60 -7.35
C SER A 186 4.55 2.51 -8.57
N SER A 187 3.69 3.50 -8.77
CA SER A 187 3.78 4.44 -9.90
C SER A 187 4.85 5.51 -9.74
N GLY A 188 5.37 5.68 -8.52
CA GLY A 188 6.55 6.49 -8.22
C GLY A 188 7.87 5.71 -8.33
N GLY A 189 7.84 4.47 -8.84
CA GLY A 189 9.03 3.63 -8.97
C GLY A 189 10.08 4.18 -9.93
N VAL A 190 11.35 3.83 -9.70
CA VAL A 190 12.50 4.27 -10.52
C VAL A 190 12.39 3.86 -11.99
N ASN A 191 11.72 2.74 -12.28
CA ASN A 191 11.44 2.28 -13.63
C ASN A 191 10.51 3.21 -14.43
N ILE A 192 9.71 4.05 -13.74
CA ILE A 192 8.79 5.01 -14.35
C ILE A 192 9.39 6.42 -14.30
N LEU A 193 9.85 6.85 -13.12
CA LEU A 193 10.36 8.21 -12.91
C LEU A 193 11.77 8.42 -13.47
N GLY A 194 12.55 7.35 -13.59
CA GLY A 194 14.00 7.41 -13.77
C GLY A 194 14.73 7.80 -12.48
N PRO A 195 16.06 7.56 -12.42
CA PRO A 195 16.85 7.67 -11.18
C PRO A 195 16.81 9.06 -10.56
N LYS A 196 16.99 10.12 -11.37
CA LYS A 196 17.05 11.50 -10.88
C LYS A 196 15.74 11.95 -10.21
N MET A 197 14.61 11.59 -10.79
CA MET A 197 13.31 12.01 -10.28
C MET A 197 12.86 11.14 -9.11
N ALA A 198 13.20 9.85 -9.12
CA ALA A 198 12.99 8.97 -7.97
C ALA A 198 13.80 9.45 -6.74
N GLU A 199 15.06 9.81 -6.93
CA GLU A 199 15.90 10.41 -5.89
C GLU A 199 15.26 11.68 -5.34
N GLN A 200 14.86 12.61 -6.22
CA GLN A 200 14.16 13.83 -5.80
C GLN A 200 12.92 13.54 -4.94
N VAL A 201 12.09 12.56 -5.33
CA VAL A 201 10.90 12.17 -4.55
C VAL A 201 11.26 11.60 -3.17
N VAL A 202 12.41 10.93 -3.05
CA VAL A 202 12.89 10.47 -1.74
C VAL A 202 13.24 11.66 -0.85
N GLU A 203 14.05 12.59 -1.37
CA GLU A 203 14.51 13.78 -0.65
C GLU A 203 13.35 14.72 -0.27
N ASP A 204 12.43 14.97 -1.20
CA ASP A 204 11.37 15.97 -1.00
C ASP A 204 10.22 15.48 -0.13
N PHE A 205 10.01 14.16 -0.06
CA PHE A 205 8.83 13.57 0.55
C PHE A 205 9.07 12.23 1.24
N THR A 206 9.51 11.20 0.50
CA THR A 206 9.38 9.80 0.97
C THR A 206 10.09 9.54 2.29
N TYR A 207 11.31 10.04 2.45
CA TYR A 207 12.09 9.82 3.67
C TYR A 207 11.45 10.48 4.90
N GLU A 208 11.12 11.78 4.79
CA GLU A 208 10.49 12.52 5.88
C GLU A 208 9.08 12.00 6.22
N PHE A 209 8.30 11.63 5.20
CA PHE A 209 7.00 10.99 5.36
C PHE A 209 7.12 9.68 6.13
N LEU A 210 8.07 8.81 5.74
CA LEU A 210 8.26 7.52 6.41
C LEU A 210 8.78 7.66 7.84
N LYS A 211 9.50 8.74 8.18
CA LYS A 211 9.81 9.03 9.60
C LYS A 211 8.56 9.29 10.43
N GLN A 212 7.53 9.91 9.86
CA GLN A 212 6.24 10.08 10.55
C GLN A 212 5.49 8.74 10.66
N VAL A 213 5.46 7.97 9.57
CA VAL A 213 4.86 6.62 9.55
C VAL A 213 5.56 5.67 10.52
N GLU A 214 6.87 5.81 10.74
CA GLU A 214 7.62 5.02 11.71
C GLU A 214 7.02 5.14 13.13
N GLY A 215 6.48 6.32 13.48
CA GLY A 215 5.83 6.56 14.76
C GLY A 215 4.51 5.80 14.95
N LEU A 216 3.95 5.21 13.89
CA LEU A 216 2.75 4.38 13.95
C LEU A 216 3.06 2.92 14.28
N ALA A 217 4.31 2.47 14.10
CA ALA A 217 4.71 1.12 14.46
C ALA A 217 4.87 0.99 15.99
N ASP A 218 4.26 -0.05 16.56
CA ASP A 218 4.23 -0.31 18.00
C ASP A 218 4.14 -1.82 18.29
N GLU A 219 3.78 -2.19 19.53
CA GLU A 219 3.60 -3.60 19.94
C GLU A 219 2.51 -4.37 19.18
N HIS A 220 1.62 -3.67 18.48
CA HIS A 220 0.45 -4.23 17.79
C HIS A 220 0.40 -3.94 16.30
N THR A 221 1.17 -2.95 15.82
CA THR A 221 1.18 -2.55 14.41
C THR A 221 2.60 -2.56 13.84
N MET A 222 2.78 -3.19 12.69
CA MET A 222 3.99 -3.11 11.88
C MET A 222 3.69 -2.50 10.50
N ILE A 223 4.67 -1.79 9.95
CA ILE A 223 4.59 -1.21 8.60
C ILE A 223 5.36 -2.09 7.62
N LEU A 224 4.70 -2.47 6.53
CA LEU A 224 5.26 -3.26 5.43
C LEU A 224 5.46 -2.30 4.25
N LEU A 225 6.69 -2.16 3.80
CA LEU A 225 7.04 -1.30 2.67
C LEU A 225 7.15 -2.14 1.40
N CYS A 226 6.61 -1.60 0.31
CA CYS A 226 6.94 -2.11 -1.02
C CYS A 226 8.48 -2.15 -1.20
N PRO A 227 9.06 -3.25 -1.69
CA PRO A 227 10.50 -3.35 -1.91
C PRO A 227 11.08 -2.25 -2.80
N LYS A 228 10.29 -1.70 -3.74
CA LYS A 228 10.69 -0.55 -4.55
C LYS A 228 11.01 0.68 -3.68
N THR A 229 10.19 0.95 -2.66
CA THR A 229 10.40 2.02 -1.68
C THR A 229 11.63 1.74 -0.82
N THR A 230 11.78 0.50 -0.34
CA THR A 230 12.98 0.06 0.39
C THR A 230 14.24 0.32 -0.43
N PHE A 231 14.28 -0.10 -1.70
CA PHE A 231 15.46 0.06 -2.55
C PHE A 231 15.74 1.52 -2.90
N ALA A 232 14.72 2.37 -3.02
CA ALA A 232 14.90 3.81 -3.17
C ALA A 232 15.59 4.43 -1.93
N LEU A 233 15.17 4.06 -0.72
CA LEU A 233 15.82 4.51 0.52
C LEU A 233 17.25 4.00 0.65
N LEU A 234 17.50 2.72 0.33
CA LEU A 234 18.86 2.16 0.36
C LEU A 234 19.77 2.84 -0.69
N GLY A 235 19.27 3.07 -1.90
CA GLY A 235 20.04 3.70 -2.99
C GLY A 235 20.41 5.15 -2.66
N THR A 236 19.48 5.91 -2.09
CA THR A 236 19.71 7.31 -1.68
C THR A 236 20.47 7.45 -0.36
N GLY A 237 20.69 6.36 0.39
CA GLY A 237 21.41 6.39 1.67
C GLY A 237 20.57 6.79 2.88
N HIS A 238 19.24 6.82 2.72
CA HIS A 238 18.26 7.14 3.76
C HIS A 238 17.78 5.93 4.56
N GLY A 239 18.29 4.75 4.25
CA GLY A 239 17.97 3.53 4.98
C GLY A 239 19.12 2.51 4.98
N LYS A 240 19.06 1.59 5.93
CA LYS A 240 19.90 0.39 6.01
C LYS A 240 19.07 -0.80 6.44
N LEU A 241 19.51 -2.00 6.08
CA LEU A 241 18.91 -3.23 6.56
C LEU A 241 19.59 -3.68 7.86
N LYS A 242 18.79 -3.99 8.87
CA LYS A 242 19.21 -4.59 10.13
C LYS A 242 18.67 -6.01 10.19
N ASP A 243 19.57 -6.97 10.40
CA ASP A 243 19.20 -8.37 10.46
C ASP A 243 18.65 -8.73 11.85
N HIS A 244 17.60 -9.54 11.85
CA HIS A 244 16.98 -10.16 13.00
C HIS A 244 16.91 -11.66 12.76
N LEU A 245 17.32 -12.43 13.77
CA LEU A 245 17.23 -13.89 13.72
C LEU A 245 15.80 -14.33 14.03
N THR A 246 15.28 -15.23 13.20
CA THR A 246 14.00 -15.90 13.38
C THR A 246 14.14 -17.38 13.05
N GLU A 247 13.02 -18.10 13.02
CA GLU A 247 12.98 -19.52 12.70
C GLU A 247 13.39 -19.80 11.24
N THR A 248 14.22 -20.82 11.02
CA THR A 248 14.61 -21.26 9.68
C THR A 248 13.42 -21.87 8.94
N GLY A 249 13.26 -21.54 7.65
CA GLY A 249 12.15 -22.05 6.83
C GLY A 249 10.82 -21.33 7.04
N ILE A 250 10.79 -20.27 7.86
CA ILE A 250 9.58 -19.45 8.02
C ILE A 250 9.25 -18.67 6.74
N ARG A 251 7.97 -18.63 6.38
CA ARG A 251 7.48 -17.78 5.29
C ARG A 251 7.51 -16.31 5.69
N TYR A 252 7.79 -15.44 4.72
CA TYR A 252 7.95 -14.01 4.99
C TYR A 252 6.70 -13.34 5.57
N GLY A 253 5.51 -13.74 5.11
CA GLY A 253 4.25 -13.24 5.68
C GLY A 253 4.10 -13.58 7.17
N GLU A 254 4.40 -14.82 7.56
CA GLU A 254 4.40 -15.23 8.97
C GLU A 254 5.49 -14.52 9.78
N ALA A 255 6.67 -14.33 9.19
CA ALA A 255 7.75 -13.60 9.83
C ALA A 255 7.36 -12.15 10.12
N CYS A 256 6.67 -11.46 9.20
CA CYS A 256 6.15 -10.10 9.42
C CYS A 256 5.25 -10.06 10.66
N ILE A 257 4.29 -10.99 10.77
CA ILE A 257 3.41 -11.09 11.94
C ILE A 257 4.23 -11.26 13.23
N ARG A 258 5.18 -12.22 13.26
CA ARG A 258 6.00 -12.51 14.45
C ARG A 258 6.96 -11.38 14.84
N MET A 259 7.30 -10.50 13.89
CA MET A 259 8.19 -9.36 14.10
C MET A 259 7.45 -8.09 14.49
N THR A 260 6.12 -8.08 14.48
CA THR A 260 5.30 -7.01 15.09
C THR A 260 5.75 -6.77 16.53
N GLY A 261 5.96 -5.50 16.90
CA GLY A 261 6.53 -5.09 18.19
C GLY A 261 8.04 -5.31 18.37
N LYS A 262 8.74 -5.95 17.41
CA LYS A 262 10.20 -6.20 17.45
C LYS A 262 10.97 -5.44 16.38
N ALA A 263 10.31 -5.19 15.25
CA ALA A 263 10.80 -4.37 14.16
C ALA A 263 9.69 -3.41 13.72
N LYS A 264 10.07 -2.25 13.17
CA LYS A 264 9.11 -1.24 12.74
C LYS A 264 8.73 -1.39 11.27
N PHE A 265 9.73 -1.55 10.41
CA PHE A 265 9.55 -1.70 8.96
C PHE A 265 10.03 -3.06 8.46
N ALA A 266 9.13 -3.76 7.77
CA ALA A 266 9.51 -4.84 6.87
C ALA A 266 9.56 -4.30 5.44
N GLY A 267 10.52 -4.73 4.61
CA GLY A 267 10.53 -4.30 3.21
C GLY A 267 11.53 -5.03 2.32
N GLN A 268 12.04 -6.18 2.76
CA GLN A 268 13.03 -6.97 2.03
C GLN A 268 12.44 -7.73 0.84
N MET A 269 11.15 -8.03 0.89
CA MET A 269 10.41 -8.79 -0.13
C MET A 269 8.97 -8.29 -0.20
N CYS A 270 8.31 -8.53 -1.33
CA CYS A 270 6.90 -8.20 -1.49
C CYS A 270 6.04 -9.20 -0.71
N ILE A 271 5.13 -8.70 0.12
CA ILE A 271 4.20 -9.52 0.92
C ILE A 271 3.25 -10.37 0.07
N LYS A 272 3.03 -9.98 -1.20
CA LYS A 272 2.27 -10.74 -2.19
C LYS A 272 2.99 -12.01 -2.66
N ASN A 273 4.29 -12.17 -2.38
CA ASN A 273 4.99 -13.43 -2.59
C ASN A 273 4.73 -14.38 -1.41
N VAL A 274 3.54 -14.97 -1.37
CA VAL A 274 3.04 -15.80 -0.25
C VAL A 274 3.96 -17.01 0.02
N GLY A 275 4.61 -17.54 -1.02
CA GLY A 275 5.51 -18.70 -0.92
C GLY A 275 6.96 -18.37 -0.56
N TYR A 276 7.32 -17.09 -0.34
CA TYR A 276 8.71 -16.74 -0.04
C TYR A 276 9.12 -17.21 1.35
N GLU A 277 10.12 -18.06 1.42
CA GLU A 277 10.78 -18.46 2.67
C GLU A 277 12.00 -17.60 2.94
N LEU A 278 12.19 -17.21 4.21
CA LEU A 278 13.35 -16.43 4.62
C LEU A 278 14.63 -17.27 4.54
N GLU A 279 15.61 -16.74 3.80
CA GLU A 279 16.94 -17.34 3.71
C GLU A 279 17.61 -17.38 5.09
N ASN A 280 17.99 -18.58 5.52
CA ASN A 280 18.69 -18.83 6.80
C ASN A 280 17.95 -18.28 8.04
N GLY A 281 16.63 -18.08 7.98
CA GLY A 281 15.88 -17.51 9.09
C GLY A 281 16.26 -16.05 9.40
N ILE A 282 16.70 -15.28 8.39
CA ILE A 282 17.09 -13.88 8.56
C ILE A 282 15.95 -12.96 8.06
N PHE A 283 15.33 -12.25 9.01
CA PHE A 283 14.44 -11.14 8.72
C PHE A 283 15.24 -9.84 8.68
N LYS A 284 15.01 -9.00 7.68
CA LYS A 284 15.72 -7.73 7.46
C LYS A 284 14.76 -6.58 7.70
N GLU A 285 14.91 -5.94 8.85
CA GLU A 285 14.23 -4.69 9.16
C GLU A 285 14.86 -3.55 8.37
N LEU A 286 14.04 -2.69 7.77
CA LEU A 286 14.53 -1.42 7.24
C LEU A 286 14.61 -0.40 8.37
N VAL A 287 15.79 0.16 8.59
CA VAL A 287 16.03 1.23 9.57
C VAL A 287 16.34 2.50 8.80
N LEU A 288 15.55 3.55 9.02
CA LEU A 288 15.78 4.88 8.48
C LEU A 288 17.03 5.50 9.16
N ILE A 289 17.82 6.26 8.39
CA ILE A 289 19.09 6.88 8.85
C ILE A 289 18.95 8.39 8.90
#